data_AF-A0A212ABB5-F1
#
_entry.id   AF-A0A212ABB5-F1
#
_cell.length_a   1.000
_cell.length_b   1.000
_cell.length_c   1.000
_cell.angle_alpha   90.00
_cell.angle_beta   90.00
_cell.angle_gamma   90.00
#
_symmetry.space_group_name_H-M   'P 1'
#
loop_
_entity.id
_entity.type
_entity.pdbx_description
1 polymer ?
#
loop_
_entity_poly.entity_id
_entity_poly.type
_entity_poly.pdbx_seq_one_letter_code
_entity_poly.pdbx_strand_id
1 'polypeptide(L)'
;MGQNLATSLKCRRRRCPMQRYDGLPPELRAWLAGAALPWSPHSALRLWSRALREAQGDAGSARARLDRTERRMLERDRLTIWGRSYPRPAGLDETGEALPAGRRKGPVFRGRHQS
;
A
#
# COMPACT_ATOMS: atom_id res chain seq x y z
N MET A 1 -38.69 -24.57 -24.10
CA MET A 1 -37.46 -24.99 -23.39
C MET A 1 -37.37 -24.21 -22.08
N GLY A 2 -37.83 -24.82 -20.98
CA GLY A 2 -37.95 -24.17 -19.67
C GLY A 2 -36.60 -24.03 -18.97
N GLN A 3 -36.30 -22.85 -18.46
CA GLN A 3 -34.99 -22.55 -17.86
C GLN A 3 -34.95 -23.02 -16.40
N ASN A 4 -33.99 -23.90 -16.10
CA ASN A 4 -33.63 -24.43 -14.79
C ASN A 4 -33.02 -23.34 -13.88
N LEU A 5 -33.80 -22.34 -13.45
CA LEU A 5 -33.36 -21.32 -12.48
C LEU A 5 -34.45 -20.95 -11.46
N ALA A 6 -35.38 -21.86 -11.16
CA ALA A 6 -36.36 -21.68 -10.09
C ALA A 6 -35.73 -21.98 -8.73
N THR A 7 -34.88 -21.07 -8.23
CA THR A 7 -34.36 -21.14 -6.86
C THR A 7 -35.21 -20.24 -5.95
N SER A 8 -35.66 -20.78 -4.81
CA SER A 8 -36.45 -20.04 -3.81
C SER A 8 -35.60 -19.16 -2.88
N LEU A 9 -34.29 -19.16 -3.08
CA LEU A 9 -33.36 -18.34 -2.29
C LEU A 9 -33.60 -16.86 -2.61
N LYS A 10 -33.81 -16.08 -1.56
CA LYS A 10 -34.02 -14.63 -1.64
C LYS A 10 -32.80 -13.98 -2.29
N CYS A 11 -32.95 -13.57 -3.55
CA CYS A 11 -31.89 -12.89 -4.29
C CYS A 11 -31.67 -11.50 -3.67
N ARG A 12 -30.71 -11.40 -2.75
CA ARG A 12 -30.29 -10.11 -2.19
C ARG A 12 -29.62 -9.32 -3.30
N ARG A 13 -30.11 -8.10 -3.58
CA ARG A 13 -29.52 -7.17 -4.54
C ARG A 13 -28.05 -6.95 -4.21
N ARG A 14 -27.15 -7.71 -4.85
CA ARG A 14 -25.71 -7.58 -4.66
C ARG A 14 -25.35 -6.18 -5.13
N ARG A 15 -24.75 -5.36 -4.26
CA ARG A 15 -24.16 -4.08 -4.68
C ARG A 15 -23.06 -4.44 -5.66
N CYS A 16 -23.27 -4.25 -6.96
CA CYS A 16 -22.31 -4.59 -8.02
C CYS A 16 -20.98 -3.85 -7.76
N PRO A 17 -19.97 -4.51 -7.17
CA PRO A 17 -18.76 -3.83 -6.74
C PRO A 17 -17.89 -3.47 -7.95
N MET A 18 -17.94 -4.28 -9.02
CA MET A 18 -17.25 -4.01 -10.28
C MET A 18 -17.76 -2.75 -10.97
N GLN A 19 -19.08 -2.54 -11.07
CA GLN A 19 -19.64 -1.31 -11.66
C GLN A 19 -19.12 -0.03 -10.99
N ARG A 20 -18.85 -0.07 -9.67
CA ARG A 20 -18.27 1.07 -8.96
C ARG A 20 -16.80 1.29 -9.29
N TYR A 21 -16.07 0.22 -9.55
CA TYR A 21 -14.68 0.27 -9.97
C TYR A 21 -14.56 0.75 -11.43
N ASP A 22 -15.43 0.25 -12.30
CA ASP A 22 -15.48 0.61 -13.72
C ASP A 22 -15.83 2.09 -13.94
N GLY A 23 -16.61 2.68 -13.02
CA GLY A 23 -16.95 4.10 -13.03
C GLY A 23 -15.89 5.04 -12.43
N LEU A 24 -14.72 4.54 -12.00
CA LEU A 24 -13.68 5.38 -11.42
C LEU A 24 -12.92 6.16 -12.50
N PRO A 25 -12.42 7.37 -12.18
CA PRO A 25 -11.48 8.09 -13.05
C PRO A 25 -10.26 7.23 -13.39
N PRO A 26 -9.75 7.30 -14.64
CA PRO A 26 -8.63 6.47 -15.08
C PRO A 26 -7.37 6.67 -14.22
N GLU A 27 -7.07 7.91 -13.84
CA GLU A 27 -5.94 8.26 -12.95
C GLU A 27 -6.06 7.59 -11.57
N LEU A 28 -7.26 7.62 -10.98
CA LEU A 28 -7.52 6.98 -9.70
C LEU A 28 -7.38 5.45 -9.81
N ARG A 29 -7.82 4.89 -10.93
CA ARG A 29 -7.75 3.46 -11.20
C ARG A 29 -6.30 2.99 -11.40
N ALA A 30 -5.48 3.80 -12.09
CA ALA A 30 -4.05 3.55 -12.22
C ALA A 30 -3.33 3.61 -10.87
N TRP A 31 -3.70 4.56 -10.01
CA TRP A 31 -3.18 4.61 -8.63
C TRP A 31 -3.61 3.38 -7.81
N LEU A 32 -4.89 2.99 -7.86
CA LEU A 32 -5.39 1.81 -7.15
C LEU A 32 -4.71 0.51 -7.57
N ALA A 33 -4.31 0.39 -8.83
CA ALA A 33 -3.61 -0.80 -9.32
C ALA A 33 -2.19 -0.96 -8.71
N GLY A 34 -1.57 0.12 -8.25
CA GLY A 34 -0.26 0.11 -7.59
C GLY A 34 -0.30 0.31 -6.08
N ALA A 35 -1.48 0.49 -5.49
CA ALA A 35 -1.64 0.72 -4.06
C ALA A 35 -1.29 -0.56 -3.27
N ALA A 36 -0.59 -0.39 -2.15
CA ALA A 36 -0.18 -1.50 -1.29
C ALA A 36 -1.33 -1.99 -0.39
N LEU A 37 -2.27 -1.12 -0.06
CA LEU A 37 -3.43 -1.46 0.77
C LEU A 37 -4.64 -1.90 -0.08
N PRO A 38 -5.47 -2.84 0.43
CA PRO A 38 -6.72 -3.23 -0.22
C PRO A 38 -7.81 -2.16 -0.02
N TRP A 39 -7.68 -1.04 -0.73
CA TRP A 39 -8.64 0.07 -0.67
C TRP A 39 -9.99 -0.31 -1.28
N SER A 40 -11.08 0.12 -0.64
CA SER A 40 -12.40 0.06 -1.27
C SER A 40 -12.52 1.14 -2.37
N PRO A 41 -13.19 0.88 -3.51
CA PRO A 41 -13.40 1.88 -4.56
C PRO A 41 -14.07 3.17 -4.06
N HIS A 42 -14.96 3.05 -3.08
CA HIS A 42 -15.71 4.17 -2.52
C HIS A 42 -14.82 5.09 -1.66
N SER A 43 -13.98 4.51 -0.80
CA SER A 43 -13.07 5.30 0.05
C SER A 43 -11.98 5.97 -0.79
N ALA A 44 -11.44 5.27 -1.79
CA ALA A 44 -10.48 5.82 -2.73
C ALA A 44 -11.06 7.02 -3.51
N LEU A 45 -12.27 6.87 -4.05
CA LEU A 45 -12.96 7.96 -4.76
C LEU A 45 -13.20 9.17 -3.87
N ARG A 46 -13.66 8.96 -2.63
CA ARG A 46 -13.88 10.06 -1.68
C ARG A 46 -12.59 10.84 -1.39
N LEU A 47 -11.48 10.14 -1.21
CA LEU A 47 -10.18 10.76 -0.95
C LEU A 47 -9.65 11.49 -2.18
N TRP A 48 -9.79 10.89 -3.37
CA TRP A 48 -9.45 11.48 -4.66
C TRP A 48 -10.21 12.77 -4.94
N SER A 49 -11.55 12.76 -4.79
CA SER A 49 -12.37 13.96 -5.00
C SER A 49 -12.00 15.09 -4.04
N ARG A 50 -11.67 14.78 -2.79
CA ARG A 50 -11.19 15.78 -1.83
C ARG A 50 -9.82 16.33 -2.25
N ALA A 51 -8.90 15.44 -2.64
CA ALA A 51 -7.57 15.83 -3.05
C ALA A 51 -7.57 16.69 -4.32
N LEU A 52 -8.40 16.35 -5.31
CA LEU A 52 -8.59 17.16 -6.52
C LEU A 52 -9.15 18.56 -6.22
N ARG A 53 -10.10 18.66 -5.29
CA ARG A 53 -10.64 19.96 -4.86
C ARG A 53 -9.56 20.83 -4.21
N GLU A 54 -8.70 20.24 -3.39
CA GLU A 54 -7.60 20.94 -2.73
C GLU A 54 -6.47 21.29 -3.72
N ALA A 55 -6.26 20.47 -4.74
CA ALA A 55 -5.25 20.64 -5.79
C ALA A 55 -5.73 21.41 -7.02
N GLN A 56 -6.93 22.02 -6.99
CA GLN A 56 -7.51 22.79 -8.10
C GLN A 56 -7.55 22.02 -9.43
N GLY A 57 -7.73 20.70 -9.37
CA GLY A 57 -7.77 19.83 -10.55
C GLY A 57 -6.44 19.20 -10.97
N ASP A 58 -5.34 19.48 -10.27
CA ASP A 58 -4.07 18.80 -10.54
C ASP A 58 -4.08 17.35 -10.04
N ALA A 59 -4.03 16.42 -11.00
CA ALA A 59 -4.01 14.98 -10.75
C ALA A 59 -2.73 14.51 -10.04
N GLY A 60 -1.59 15.15 -10.29
CA GLY A 60 -0.31 14.79 -9.68
C GLY A 60 -0.31 15.07 -8.17
N SER A 61 -0.70 16.28 -7.79
CA SER A 61 -0.86 16.67 -6.38
C SER A 61 -1.92 15.84 -5.66
N ALA A 62 -3.01 15.49 -6.35
CA ALA A 62 -4.03 14.60 -5.80
C ALA A 62 -3.44 13.22 -5.46
N ARG A 63 -2.71 12.61 -6.41
CA ARG A 63 -2.03 11.32 -6.23
C ARG A 63 -1.03 11.35 -5.07
N ALA A 64 -0.19 12.39 -4.98
CA ALA A 64 0.77 12.55 -3.88
C ALA A 64 0.08 12.65 -2.50
N ARG A 65 -1.15 13.16 -2.44
CA ARG A 65 -1.94 13.19 -1.20
C ARG A 65 -2.53 11.82 -0.84
N LEU A 66 -2.92 11.02 -1.83
CA LEU A 66 -3.33 9.63 -1.62
C LEU A 66 -2.17 8.78 -1.11
N ASP A 67 -0.98 8.90 -1.70
CA ASP A 67 0.22 8.17 -1.25
C ASP A 67 0.56 8.49 0.21
N ARG A 68 0.49 9.77 0.61
CA ARG A 68 0.67 10.18 2.01
C ARG A 68 -0.37 9.55 2.95
N THR A 69 -1.59 9.38 2.49
CA THR A 69 -2.66 8.78 3.29
C THR A 69 -2.46 7.28 3.44
N GLU A 70 -2.07 6.60 2.36
CA GLU A 70 -1.72 5.18 2.39
C GLU A 70 -0.55 4.92 3.35
N ARG A 71 0.53 5.69 3.26
CA ARG A 71 1.69 5.56 4.17
C ARG A 71 1.27 5.68 5.63
N ARG A 72 0.45 6.69 5.98
CA ARG A 72 -0.09 6.85 7.35
C ARG A 72 -0.93 5.66 7.79
N MET A 73 -1.72 5.08 6.89
CA MET A 73 -2.52 3.90 7.21
C MET A 73 -1.62 2.67 7.43
N LEU A 74 -0.62 2.45 6.58
CA LEU A 74 0.37 1.38 6.74
C LEU A 74 1.15 1.51 8.05
N GLU A 75 1.57 2.73 8.42
CA GLU A 75 2.25 3.01 9.68
C GLU A 75 1.41 2.71 10.92
N ARG A 76 0.08 2.88 10.82
CA ARG A 76 -0.84 2.52 11.88
C ARG A 76 -1.08 1.01 11.91
N ASP A 77 -1.26 0.41 10.74
CA ASP A 77 -1.61 -1.00 10.61
C ASP A 77 -0.44 -1.93 10.93
N ARG A 78 0.81 -1.48 10.71
CA ARG A 78 2.00 -2.24 11.13
C ARG A 78 1.97 -2.58 12.62
N LEU A 79 1.47 -1.67 13.47
CA LEU A 79 1.38 -1.86 14.91
C LEU A 79 0.28 -2.87 15.26
N THR A 80 -0.80 -2.91 14.47
CA THR A 80 -1.90 -3.85 14.66
C THR A 80 -1.52 -5.25 14.18
N ILE A 81 -0.95 -5.38 12.98
CA ILE A 81 -0.63 -6.68 12.36
C ILE A 81 0.60 -7.31 13.03
N TRP A 82 1.64 -6.53 13.32
CA TRP A 82 2.94 -7.05 13.74
C TRP A 82 3.35 -6.63 15.16
N GLY A 83 2.61 -5.71 15.80
CA GLY A 83 2.95 -5.23 17.14
C GLY A 83 4.32 -4.55 17.23
N ARG A 84 4.94 -4.63 18.42
CA ARG A 84 6.33 -4.19 18.66
C ARG A 84 7.36 -5.04 17.88
N SER A 85 6.95 -6.19 17.37
CA SER A 85 7.76 -7.17 16.66
C SER A 85 7.85 -6.91 15.15
N TYR A 86 7.30 -5.79 14.65
CA TYR A 86 7.51 -5.37 13.27
C TYR A 86 9.01 -5.32 12.98
N PRO A 87 9.54 -6.15 12.06
CA PRO A 87 10.94 -6.09 11.70
C PRO A 87 11.15 -4.81 10.90
N ARG A 88 11.45 -3.70 11.60
CA ARG A 88 12.12 -2.58 10.95
C ARG A 88 13.53 -3.09 10.65
N PRO A 89 13.94 -3.25 9.38
CA PRO A 89 15.31 -3.61 9.09
C PRO A 89 16.22 -2.58 9.75
N ALA A 90 17.02 -3.05 10.72
CA ALA A 90 17.96 -2.23 11.44
C ALA A 90 19.07 -1.81 10.46
N GLY A 91 18.95 -0.63 9.86
CA GLY A 91 19.94 -0.11 8.92
C GLY A 91 19.40 0.55 7.64
N LEU A 92 18.09 0.79 7.50
CA LEU A 92 17.60 1.70 6.45
C LEU A 92 17.66 3.14 6.98
N ASP A 93 18.38 3.99 6.25
CA ASP A 93 18.22 5.43 6.36
C ASP A 93 16.79 5.82 5.95
N GLU A 94 16.38 7.07 6.20
CA GLU A 94 15.02 7.56 5.89
C GLU A 94 14.59 7.45 4.42
N THR A 95 15.51 7.05 3.53
CA THR A 95 15.31 6.86 2.09
C THR A 95 15.00 5.41 1.69
N GLY A 96 15.21 4.43 2.58
CA GLY A 96 15.02 3.01 2.26
C GLY A 96 16.21 2.36 1.54
N GLU A 97 17.39 2.98 1.60
CA GLU A 97 18.64 2.41 1.11
C GLU A 97 19.30 1.60 2.24
N ALA A 98 19.77 0.39 1.96
CA ALA A 98 20.52 -0.39 2.94
C ALA A 98 21.87 0.30 3.19
N LEU A 99 22.09 0.81 4.41
CA LEU A 99 23.42 1.25 4.84
C LEU A 99 24.39 0.09 4.59
N PRO A 100 25.45 0.29 3.77
CA PRO A 100 26.35 -0.80 3.43
C PRO A 100 26.94 -1.34 4.73
N ALA A 101 26.71 -2.63 4.97
CA ALA A 101 27.18 -3.33 6.16
C ALA A 101 28.66 -3.00 6.36
N GLY A 102 28.96 -2.19 7.38
CA GLY A 102 30.32 -1.82 7.72
C GLY A 102 31.14 -3.08 7.83
N ARG A 103 32.16 -3.19 6.96
CA ARG A 103 33.13 -4.27 6.94
C ARG A 103 33.46 -4.67 8.38
N ARG A 104 33.01 -5.85 8.81
CA ARG A 104 33.56 -6.47 10.01
C ARG A 104 35.05 -6.62 9.73
N LYS A 105 35.89 -5.77 10.31
CA LYS A 105 37.33 -6.01 10.35
C LYS A 105 37.49 -7.36 11.06
N GLY A 106 37.82 -8.39 10.30
CA GLY A 106 38.21 -9.68 10.85
C GLY A 106 39.39 -9.48 11.80
N PRO A 107 39.54 -10.34 12.83
CA PRO A 107 40.63 -10.24 13.77
C PRO A 107 41.97 -10.33 13.03
N VAL A 108 42.82 -9.33 13.22
CA VAL A 108 44.20 -9.32 12.71
C VAL A 108 44.96 -10.41 13.46
N PHE A 109 45.18 -11.56 12.81
CA PHE A 109 46.04 -12.61 13.33
C PHE A 109 47.48 -12.14 13.23
N ARG A 110 48.03 -11.56 14.32
CA ARG A 110 49.45 -11.20 14.39
C ARG A 110 50.24 -12.47 14.69
N GLY A 111 50.68 -13.14 13.62
CA GLY A 111 51.53 -14.32 13.68
C GLY A 111 52.86 -14.03 14.39
N ARG A 112 53.17 -14.88 15.36
CA ARG A 112 54.42 -14.94 16.12
C ARG A 112 55.37 -15.90 15.40
N HIS A 113 56.52 -15.40 14.95
CA HIS A 113 57.72 -16.16 14.56
C HIS A 113 58.89 -15.28 15.05
N GLN A 114 59.64 -15.57 16.11
CA GLN A 114 60.52 -16.71 16.45
C GLN A 114 61.59 -16.97 15.39
N SER A 115 62.73 -16.27 15.49
CA SER A 115 64.05 -16.80 15.89
C SER A 115 65.07 -15.66 15.96
#